data_AF-A0A6B3H9K3-F1
#
_entry.id   AF-A0A6B3H9K3-F1
#
_cell.length_a   1.000
_cell.length_b   1.000
_cell.length_c   1.000
_cell.angle_alpha   90.00
_cell.angle_beta   90.00
_cell.angle_gamma   90.00
#
_symmetry.space_group_name_H-M   'P 1'
#
loop_
_entity.id
_entity.type
_entity.pdbx_description
1 polymer ?
#
loop_
_entity_poly.entity_id
_entity_poly.type
_entity_poly.pdbx_seq_one_letter_code
_entity_poly.pdbx_strand_id
1 'polypeptide(L)'
;MDFAFDARTEELRGKLLAFMDEHVYPAEQVAEEQRARLASPWDTPAVVGELKAEAQRQGLWNLFLPDAEYGAGLTNLQYAPLAEITGRSPHLAPTATNCAAPDTGNMEVLFQFATEAQKKQWLEPLLAGEIR
;
A
#
# COMPACT_ATOMS: atom_id res chain seq x y z
N MET A 1 -2.82 -26.21 -19.89
CA MET A 1 -3.37 -25.45 -18.75
C MET A 1 -2.92 -24.02 -18.96
N ASP A 2 -3.86 -23.08 -18.91
CA ASP A 2 -3.56 -21.65 -19.03
C ASP A 2 -3.33 -21.08 -17.62
N PHE A 3 -2.18 -20.45 -17.43
CA PHE A 3 -1.73 -19.84 -16.17
C PHE A 3 -1.61 -18.31 -16.28
N ALA A 4 -2.09 -17.73 -17.39
CA ALA A 4 -2.09 -16.29 -17.55
C ALA A 4 -2.96 -15.63 -16.47
N PHE A 5 -2.60 -14.42 -16.09
CA PHE A 5 -3.42 -13.61 -15.19
C PHE A 5 -4.66 -13.08 -15.91
N ASP A 6 -5.70 -12.75 -15.14
CA ASP A 6 -6.87 -12.10 -15.71
C ASP A 6 -6.59 -10.65 -16.13
N ALA A 7 -7.48 -10.07 -16.94
CA ALA A 7 -7.31 -8.72 -17.48
C ALA A 7 -7.19 -7.65 -16.39
N ARG A 8 -7.90 -7.81 -15.27
CA ARG A 8 -7.87 -6.88 -14.13
C ARG A 8 -6.50 -6.88 -13.46
N THR A 9 -5.93 -8.07 -13.28
CA THR A 9 -4.59 -8.26 -12.71
C THR A 9 -3.54 -7.64 -13.62
N GLU A 10 -3.61 -7.89 -14.94
CA GLU A 10 -2.65 -7.30 -15.88
C GLU A 10 -2.73 -5.76 -15.93
N GLU A 11 -3.93 -5.19 -15.87
CA GLU A 11 -4.10 -3.73 -15.79
C GLU A 11 -3.43 -3.16 -14.53
N LEU A 12 -3.70 -3.75 -13.37
CA LEU A 12 -3.12 -3.30 -12.10
C LEU A 12 -1.61 -3.50 -12.05
N ARG A 13 -1.09 -4.61 -12.61
CA ARG A 13 0.35 -4.84 -12.75
C ARG A 13 1.00 -3.75 -13.60
N GLY A 14 0.39 -3.41 -14.74
CA GLY A 14 0.88 -2.34 -15.60
C GLY A 14 0.94 -0.98 -14.90
N LYS A 15 -0.14 -0.59 -14.22
CA LYS A 15 -0.20 0.64 -13.43
C LYS A 15 0.84 0.65 -12.31
N LEU A 16 0.96 -0.45 -11.57
CA LEU A 16 1.89 -0.55 -10.47
C LEU A 16 3.35 -0.55 -10.94
N LEU A 17 3.68 -1.21 -12.04
CA LEU A 17 5.03 -1.15 -12.63
C LEU A 17 5.41 0.27 -13.04
N ALA A 18 4.50 0.99 -13.71
CA ALA A 18 4.73 2.40 -14.04
C ALA A 18 4.91 3.25 -12.77
N PHE A 19 4.08 3.04 -11.74
CA PHE A 19 4.24 3.71 -10.46
C PHE A 19 5.60 3.44 -9.80
N MET A 20 6.09 2.20 -9.89
CA MET A 20 7.42 1.84 -9.39
C MET A 20 8.53 2.60 -10.13
N ASP A 21 8.48 2.60 -11.47
CA ASP A 21 9.51 3.19 -12.32
C ASP A 21 9.51 4.73 -12.26
N GLU A 22 8.34 5.35 -12.23
CA GLU A 22 8.19 6.81 -12.32
C GLU A 22 8.26 7.51 -10.96
N HIS A 23 7.89 6.81 -9.87
CA HIS A 23 7.77 7.43 -8.55
C HIS A 23 8.60 6.72 -7.47
N VAL A 24 8.48 5.40 -7.32
CA VAL A 24 9.10 4.71 -6.18
C VAL A 24 10.61 4.63 -6.30
N TYR A 25 11.15 4.08 -7.38
CA TYR A 25 12.61 3.91 -7.51
C TYR A 25 13.36 5.24 -7.50
N PRO A 26 12.89 6.31 -8.19
CA PRO A 26 13.52 7.62 -8.09
C PRO A 26 13.51 8.19 -6.66
N ALA A 27 12.50 7.84 -5.85
CA ALA A 27 12.37 8.28 -4.47
C ALA A 27 13.25 7.51 -3.48
N GLU A 28 13.87 6.38 -3.85
CA GLU A 28 14.66 5.56 -2.92
C GLU A 28 15.83 6.33 -2.33
N GLN A 29 16.65 6.97 -3.18
CA GLN A 29 17.79 7.78 -2.73
C GLN A 29 17.31 8.96 -1.88
N VAL A 30 16.24 9.64 -2.32
CA VAL A 30 15.66 10.78 -1.57
C VAL A 30 15.21 10.34 -0.18
N ALA A 31 14.56 9.17 -0.07
CA ALA A 31 14.10 8.63 1.19
C ALA A 31 15.26 8.27 2.12
N GLU A 32 16.37 7.73 1.59
CA GLU A 32 17.59 7.48 2.38
C GLU A 32 18.21 8.76 2.92
N GLU A 33 18.36 9.78 2.06
CA GLU A 33 18.91 11.08 2.46
C GLU A 33 18.02 11.78 3.51
N GLN A 34 16.70 11.70 3.34
CA GLN A 34 15.75 12.23 4.30
C GLN A 34 15.82 11.46 5.63
N ARG A 35 15.88 10.12 5.60
CA ARG A 35 16.02 9.27 6.80
C ARG A 35 17.25 9.65 7.62
N ALA A 36 18.39 9.87 6.97
CA ALA A 36 19.63 10.25 7.64
C ALA A 36 19.56 11.62 8.35
N ARG A 37 18.58 12.45 8.01
CA ARG A 37 18.37 13.79 8.57
C ARG A 37 17.19 13.87 9.55
N LEU A 38 16.48 12.77 9.80
CA LEU A 38 15.36 12.76 10.73
C LEU A 38 15.82 13.02 12.16
N ALA A 39 14.99 13.72 12.93
CA ALA A 39 15.24 13.95 14.35
C ALA A 39 15.06 12.66 15.17
N SER A 40 14.12 11.79 14.74
CA SER A 40 13.87 10.48 15.32
C SER A 40 13.96 9.40 14.23
N PRO A 41 14.55 8.22 14.54
CA PRO A 41 14.56 7.08 13.61
C PRO A 41 13.15 6.52 13.33
N TRP A 42 12.15 6.92 14.13
CA TRP A 42 10.75 6.51 13.98
C TRP A 42 9.93 7.47 13.11
N ASP A 43 10.50 8.62 12.73
CA ASP A 43 9.81 9.56 11.85
C ASP A 43 9.73 9.02 10.42
N THR A 44 8.74 9.50 9.67
CA THR A 44 8.56 9.12 8.26
C THR A 44 9.21 10.16 7.35
N PRO A 45 10.04 9.75 6.37
CA PRO A 45 10.54 10.66 5.34
C PRO A 45 9.40 11.36 4.58
N ALA A 46 9.55 12.65 4.32
CA ALA A 46 8.52 13.45 3.64
C ALA A 46 8.11 12.86 2.28
N VAL A 47 9.05 12.29 1.53
CA VAL A 47 8.80 11.67 0.22
C VAL A 47 7.79 10.51 0.29
N VAL A 48 7.67 9.83 1.43
CA VAL A 48 6.65 8.78 1.62
C VAL A 48 5.24 9.37 1.56
N GLY A 49 5.03 10.58 2.09
CA GLY A 49 3.75 11.27 2.01
C GLY A 49 3.36 11.63 0.57
N GLU A 50 4.34 12.07 -0.21
CA GLU A 50 4.17 12.36 -1.65
C GLU A 50 3.80 11.09 -2.43
N LEU A 51 4.50 9.98 -2.18
CA LEU A 51 4.20 8.68 -2.78
C LEU A 51 2.81 8.16 -2.42
N LYS A 52 2.38 8.31 -1.15
CA LYS A 52 1.03 7.94 -0.71
C LYS A 52 -0.05 8.72 -1.46
N ALA A 53 0.13 10.04 -1.58
CA ALA A 53 -0.79 10.89 -2.33
C ALA A 53 -0.87 10.45 -3.80
N GLU A 54 0.27 10.16 -4.43
CA GLU A 54 0.30 9.69 -5.82
C GLU A 54 -0.40 8.34 -5.99
N ALA A 55 -0.10 7.37 -5.11
CA ALA A 55 -0.74 6.05 -5.15
C ALA A 55 -2.26 6.15 -5.02
N GLN A 56 -2.77 7.00 -4.10
CA GLN A 56 -4.21 7.25 -3.96
C GLN A 56 -4.82 7.83 -5.24
N ARG A 57 -4.17 8.80 -5.89
CA ARG A 57 -4.66 9.38 -7.16
C ARG A 57 -4.76 8.35 -8.27
N GLN A 58 -3.85 7.37 -8.29
CA GLN A 58 -3.83 6.31 -9.30
C GLN A 58 -4.73 5.11 -8.94
N GLY A 59 -5.36 5.11 -7.75
CA GLY A 59 -6.15 4.00 -7.24
C GLY A 59 -5.33 2.78 -6.81
N LEU A 60 -4.04 2.97 -6.49
CA LEU A 60 -3.11 1.94 -6.02
C LEU A 60 -3.09 1.90 -4.48
N TRP A 61 -4.26 1.74 -3.85
CA TRP A 61 -4.44 1.92 -2.41
C TRP A 61 -5.24 0.78 -1.78
N ASN A 62 -4.85 0.33 -0.58
CA ASN A 62 -5.48 -0.78 0.16
C ASN A 62 -5.66 -2.04 -0.70
N LEU A 63 -4.70 -2.33 -1.57
CA LEU A 63 -4.77 -3.40 -2.57
C LEU A 63 -4.90 -4.80 -1.95
N PHE A 64 -4.43 -4.95 -0.70
CA PHE A 64 -4.45 -6.20 0.04
C PHE A 64 -5.86 -6.60 0.54
N LEU A 65 -6.76 -5.63 0.73
CA LEU A 65 -8.03 -5.89 1.39
C LEU A 65 -9.08 -6.37 0.35
N PRO A 66 -9.66 -7.57 0.51
CA PRO A 66 -10.54 -8.19 -0.48
C PRO A 66 -11.98 -7.63 -0.46
N ASP A 67 -12.27 -6.70 0.44
CA ASP A 67 -13.53 -5.98 0.49
C ASP A 67 -13.51 -4.79 -0.49
N ALA A 68 -14.59 -4.59 -1.23
CA ALA A 68 -14.66 -3.55 -2.26
C ALA A 68 -15.15 -2.19 -1.74
N GLU A 69 -15.68 -2.12 -0.51
CA GLU A 69 -16.06 -0.87 0.15
C GLU A 69 -14.85 -0.25 0.85
N TYR A 70 -14.07 -1.06 1.55
CA TYR A 70 -12.92 -0.62 2.34
C TYR A 70 -11.57 -0.75 1.61
N GLY A 71 -11.52 -1.56 0.55
CA GLY A 71 -10.29 -1.89 -0.16
C GLY A 71 -10.49 -2.05 -1.67
N ALA A 72 -9.56 -2.78 -2.29
CA ALA A 72 -9.57 -2.96 -3.74
C ALA A 72 -10.46 -4.13 -4.22
N GLY A 73 -10.98 -4.97 -3.33
CA GLY A 73 -11.84 -6.08 -3.74
C GLY A 73 -11.10 -7.13 -4.58
N LEU A 74 -9.81 -7.37 -4.31
CA LEU A 74 -8.98 -8.32 -5.04
C LEU A 74 -9.01 -9.70 -4.39
N THR A 75 -9.01 -10.75 -5.21
CA THR A 75 -8.72 -12.09 -4.71
C THR A 75 -7.24 -12.24 -4.41
N ASN A 76 -6.87 -13.25 -3.60
CA ASN A 76 -5.46 -13.56 -3.32
C ASN A 76 -4.64 -13.79 -4.60
N LEU A 77 -5.21 -14.43 -5.63
CA LEU A 77 -4.53 -14.67 -6.91
C LEU A 77 -4.26 -13.36 -7.68
N GLN A 78 -5.14 -12.38 -7.55
CA GLN A 78 -4.98 -11.06 -8.17
C GLN A 78 -3.99 -10.19 -7.38
N TYR A 79 -4.00 -10.26 -6.05
CA TYR A 79 -3.11 -9.46 -5.20
C TYR A 79 -1.67 -10.00 -5.15
N ALA A 80 -1.47 -11.32 -5.20
CA ALA A 80 -0.15 -11.95 -5.12
C ALA A 80 0.92 -11.34 -6.06
N PRO A 81 0.68 -11.16 -7.39
CA PRO A 81 1.66 -10.54 -8.26
C PRO A 81 1.88 -9.05 -7.98
N LEU A 82 0.90 -8.34 -7.40
CA LEU A 82 1.05 -6.95 -6.99
C LEU A 82 1.96 -6.85 -5.77
N ALA A 83 1.76 -7.74 -4.78
CA ALA A 83 2.63 -7.85 -3.61
C ALA A 83 4.08 -8.16 -4.04
N GLU A 84 4.29 -9.07 -4.99
CA GLU A 84 5.62 -9.35 -5.58
C GLU A 84 6.28 -8.09 -6.15
N ILE A 85 5.54 -7.27 -6.90
CA ILE A 85 6.05 -6.02 -7.48
C ILE A 85 6.43 -5.02 -6.38
N THR A 86 5.56 -4.80 -5.38
CA THR A 86 5.89 -3.90 -4.25
C THR A 86 7.08 -4.40 -3.43
N GLY A 87 7.29 -5.72 -3.37
CA GLY A 87 8.42 -6.34 -2.67
C GLY A 87 9.78 -6.00 -3.25
N ARG A 88 9.85 -5.42 -4.47
CA ARG A 88 11.09 -4.94 -5.08
C ARG A 88 11.64 -3.69 -4.39
N SER A 89 10.78 -2.90 -3.73
CA SER A 89 11.16 -1.75 -2.90
C SER A 89 10.49 -1.84 -1.52
N PRO A 90 10.95 -2.76 -0.65
CA PRO A 90 10.23 -3.14 0.57
C PRO A 90 10.11 -2.00 1.59
N HIS A 91 10.98 -0.99 1.51
CA HIS A 91 10.99 0.16 2.43
C HIS A 91 10.08 1.30 2.00
N LEU A 92 9.60 1.31 0.74
CA LEU A 92 8.78 2.39 0.20
C LEU A 92 7.47 1.90 -0.38
N ALA A 93 7.48 0.95 -1.31
CA ALA A 93 6.31 0.60 -2.10
C ALA A 93 5.11 0.07 -1.26
N PRO A 94 5.29 -0.84 -0.29
CA PRO A 94 4.18 -1.27 0.56
C PRO A 94 3.59 -0.10 1.36
N THR A 95 4.43 0.76 1.92
CA THR A 95 3.97 1.92 2.71
C THR A 95 3.30 2.98 1.84
N ALA A 96 3.79 3.18 0.62
CA ALA A 96 3.22 4.11 -0.36
C ALA A 96 1.83 3.68 -0.84
N THR A 97 1.55 2.38 -0.88
CA THR A 97 0.26 1.81 -1.32
C THR A 97 -0.67 1.40 -0.17
N ASN A 98 -0.29 1.72 1.08
CA ASN A 98 -0.96 1.33 2.32
C ASN A 98 -1.09 -0.20 2.52
N CYS A 99 -0.11 -0.94 2.01
CA CYS A 99 -0.01 -2.39 2.03
C CYS A 99 1.16 -2.90 2.90
N ALA A 100 1.70 -2.07 3.79
CA ALA A 100 2.82 -2.45 4.66
C ALA A 100 2.34 -3.22 5.90
N ALA A 101 3.13 -4.22 6.29
CA ALA A 101 3.04 -4.79 7.64
C ALA A 101 3.64 -3.82 8.67
N PRO A 102 3.15 -3.79 9.93
CA PRO A 102 2.12 -4.67 10.51
C PRO A 102 0.68 -4.21 10.23
N ASP A 103 0.49 -3.04 9.62
CA ASP A 103 -0.81 -2.38 9.52
C ASP A 103 -1.85 -3.16 8.74
N THR A 104 -1.45 -3.86 7.67
CA THR A 104 -2.37 -4.74 6.92
C THR A 104 -3.02 -5.81 7.80
N GLY A 105 -2.23 -6.48 8.64
CA GLY A 105 -2.76 -7.49 9.58
C GLY A 105 -3.65 -6.86 10.65
N ASN A 106 -3.29 -5.69 11.16
CA ASN A 106 -4.13 -4.95 12.12
C ASN A 106 -5.47 -4.55 11.49
N MET A 107 -5.44 -4.03 10.26
CA MET A 107 -6.63 -3.66 9.48
C MET A 107 -7.51 -4.88 9.19
N GLU A 108 -6.94 -6.03 8.84
CA GLU A 108 -7.69 -7.28 8.63
C GLU A 108 -8.40 -7.75 9.91
N VAL A 109 -7.72 -7.68 11.07
CA VAL A 109 -8.32 -8.04 12.37
C VAL A 109 -9.48 -7.10 12.71
N LEU A 110 -9.29 -5.79 12.53
CA LEU A 110 -10.35 -4.81 12.79
C LEU A 110 -11.52 -5.00 11.81
N PHE A 111 -11.24 -5.20 10.52
CA PHE A 111 -12.26 -5.43 9.51
C PHE A 111 -13.14 -6.64 9.86
N GLN A 112 -12.53 -7.76 10.26
CA GLN A 112 -13.25 -9.00 10.54
C GLN A 112 -13.97 -9.00 11.89
N PHE A 113 -13.38 -8.40 12.93
CA PHE A 113 -13.81 -8.67 14.32
C PHE A 113 -14.19 -7.42 15.12
N ALA A 114 -13.94 -6.21 14.62
CA ALA A 114 -14.24 -5.00 15.37
C ALA A 114 -15.73 -4.66 15.35
N THR A 115 -16.19 -4.07 16.45
CA THR A 115 -17.47 -3.36 16.50
C THR A 115 -17.45 -2.13 15.60
N GLU A 116 -18.61 -1.63 15.20
CA GLU A 116 -18.71 -0.41 14.38
C GLU A 116 -18.02 0.81 15.03
N ALA A 117 -18.10 0.94 16.35
CA ALA A 117 -17.40 2.00 17.08
C ALA A 117 -15.87 1.87 16.96
N GLN A 118 -15.34 0.65 17.05
CA GLN A 118 -13.92 0.38 16.87
C GLN A 118 -13.47 0.56 15.42
N LYS A 119 -14.29 0.17 14.44
CA LYS A 119 -13.99 0.41 13.01
C LYS A 119 -13.89 1.90 12.73
N LYS A 120 -14.86 2.69 13.18
CA LYS A 120 -14.84 4.14 13.02
C LYS A 120 -13.65 4.80 13.71
N GLN A 121 -13.29 4.33 14.90
CA GLN A 121 -12.20 4.92 15.67
C GLN A 121 -10.81 4.55 15.11
N TRP A 122 -10.65 3.32 14.58
CA TRP A 122 -9.33 2.77 14.27
C TRP A 122 -9.18 2.28 12.84
N LEU A 123 -10.15 1.55 12.30
CA LEU A 123 -10.06 1.01 10.95
C LEU A 123 -10.12 2.11 9.89
N GLU A 124 -11.10 3.03 9.99
CA GLU A 124 -11.25 4.11 9.02
C GLU A 124 -9.98 4.99 8.91
N PRO A 125 -9.36 5.45 10.03
CA PRO A 125 -8.11 6.20 9.95
C PRO A 125 -6.92 5.39 9.41
N LEU A 126 -6.84 4.09 9.72
CA LEU A 126 -5.79 3.20 9.16
C LEU A 126 -5.97 3.04 7.65
N LEU A 127 -7.20 2.83 7.18
CA LEU A 127 -7.52 2.71 5.75
C LEU A 127 -7.30 4.03 5.00
N ALA A 128 -7.48 5.18 5.66
CA ALA A 128 -7.13 6.49 5.14
C ALA A 128 -5.61 6.77 5.17
N GLY A 129 -4.84 5.95 5.90
CA GLY A 129 -3.41 6.12 6.09
C GLY A 129 -3.05 7.33 6.96
N GLU A 130 -3.96 7.78 7.82
CA GLU A 130 -3.79 8.91 8.74
C GLU A 130 -3.02 8.52 10.00
N ILE A 131 -3.13 7.25 10.40
CA ILE A 131 -2.40 6.64 11.52
C ILE A 131 -1.68 5.36 11.07
N ARG A 132 -0.76 4.90 11.91
CA ARG A 132 0.10 3.71 11.76
C ARG A 132 0.66 3.33 13.14
#